data_AF-A0AAV8QFW6-F1
#
_entry.id   AF-A0AAV8QFW6-F1
#
_cell.length_a   1.000
_cell.length_b   1.000
_cell.length_c   1.000
_cell.angle_alpha   90.00
_cell.angle_beta   90.00
_cell.angle_gamma   90.00
#
_symmetry.space_group_name_H-M   'P 1'
#
loop_
_entity.id
_entity.type
_entity.pdbx_description
1 polymer ?
#
loop_
_entity_poly.entity_id
_entity_poly.type
_entity_poly.pdbx_seq_one_letter_code
_entity_poly.pdbx_strand_id
1 'polypeptide(L)'
;MGYEASIEFSWAPLLVELKEEEENRRVLRLDSIEENAKYWLGVDVLVFDSAHWWTHSGKWSSWDYFKEGARLFTNLNPMVAYEKGLTTWAKWVDLNLDPRRTRVIFRSVSPRHNRENGWQCYKQKEPLVFLGYSPRVPGQLVVLREVLKKMSFPVYLMDVTSMSALRRDGHPSIYAEEGRDREGPASDCSHWCLPGVPDAWNEMLYALL
;
A
#
# COMPACT_ATOMS: atom_id res chain seq x y z
N MET A 1 25.86 -13.18 -21.17
CA MET A 1 24.45 -13.40 -21.53
C MET A 1 23.62 -12.69 -20.47
N GLY A 2 22.84 -11.68 -20.86
CA GLY A 2 21.91 -11.03 -19.94
C GLY A 2 20.67 -11.90 -19.76
N TYR A 3 20.03 -11.79 -18.60
CA TYR A 3 18.68 -12.30 -18.43
C TYR A 3 17.74 -11.31 -19.12
N GLU A 4 16.84 -11.78 -19.99
CA GLU A 4 15.75 -10.97 -20.57
C GLU A 4 14.67 -10.75 -19.50
N ALA A 5 15.04 -10.08 -18.41
CA ALA A 5 14.19 -9.82 -17.24
C ALA A 5 14.10 -8.31 -16.99
N SER A 6 12.89 -7.82 -16.67
CA SER A 6 12.65 -6.46 -16.21
C SER A 6 12.08 -6.44 -14.78
N ILE A 7 12.36 -5.36 -14.07
CA ILE A 7 11.70 -5.02 -12.79
C ILE A 7 11.12 -3.64 -12.99
N GLU A 8 9.81 -3.52 -12.83
CA GLU A 8 9.07 -2.30 -13.18
C GLU A 8 8.23 -1.81 -12.01
N PHE A 9 7.95 -0.51 -12.01
CA PHE A 9 7.11 0.13 -11.02
C PHE A 9 5.98 0.89 -11.71
N SER A 10 4.74 0.47 -11.44
CA SER A 10 3.52 1.13 -11.94
C SER A 10 2.85 1.91 -10.80
N TRP A 11 2.81 3.23 -10.90
CA TRP A 11 2.20 4.10 -9.87
C TRP A 11 0.67 4.03 -9.90
N ALA A 12 0.07 3.30 -8.95
CA ALA A 12 -1.36 3.25 -8.74
C ALA A 12 -1.67 3.13 -7.22
N PRO A 13 -1.45 4.18 -6.41
CA PRO A 13 -1.43 4.08 -4.94
C PRO A 13 -2.77 3.64 -4.32
N LEU A 14 -3.87 3.87 -5.04
CA LEU A 14 -5.23 3.46 -4.65
C LEU A 14 -5.73 2.27 -5.48
N LEU A 15 -4.94 1.75 -6.43
CA LEU A 15 -5.28 0.74 -7.45
C LEU A 15 -6.40 1.19 -8.41
N VAL A 16 -7.53 1.62 -7.87
CA VAL A 16 -8.66 2.23 -8.59
C VAL A 16 -8.36 3.65 -9.07
N GLU A 17 -9.20 4.17 -9.95
CA GLU A 17 -8.98 5.42 -10.65
C GLU A 17 -9.30 6.64 -9.79
N LEU A 18 -8.35 7.56 -9.73
CA LEU A 18 -8.54 8.92 -9.22
C LEU A 18 -8.58 9.86 -10.43
N LYS A 19 -9.72 10.53 -10.66
CA LYS A 19 -9.92 11.41 -11.81
C LYS A 19 -10.19 12.84 -11.37
N GLU A 20 -9.72 13.78 -12.18
CA GLU A 20 -10.16 15.17 -12.09
C GLU A 20 -11.39 15.33 -13.00
N GLU A 21 -12.53 15.66 -12.39
CA GLU A 21 -13.79 15.93 -13.09
C GLU A 21 -14.01 17.45 -13.23
N GLU A 22 -15.16 17.86 -13.80
CA GLU A 22 -15.52 19.27 -13.98
C GLU A 22 -15.31 20.10 -12.70
N GLU A 23 -14.92 21.36 -12.88
CA GLU A 23 -14.58 22.30 -11.79
C GLU A 23 -13.37 21.85 -10.94
N ASN A 24 -12.45 21.07 -11.52
CA ASN A 24 -11.23 20.56 -10.88
C ASN A 24 -11.51 19.68 -9.65
N ARG A 25 -12.66 18.98 -9.63
CA ARG A 25 -13.04 18.09 -8.53
C ARG A 25 -12.28 16.78 -8.62
N ARG A 26 -11.52 16.42 -7.60
CA ARG A 26 -10.79 15.14 -7.56
C ARG A 26 -11.73 14.04 -7.04
N VAL A 27 -12.05 13.07 -7.89
CA VAL A 27 -13.02 12.02 -7.61
C VAL A 27 -12.34 10.66 -7.61
N LEU A 28 -12.35 9.98 -6.47
CA LEU A 28 -11.91 8.59 -6.35
C LEU A 28 -13.05 7.65 -6.75
N ARG A 29 -12.90 6.99 -7.90
CA ARG A 29 -13.90 6.07 -8.45
C ARG A 29 -13.64 4.66 -7.95
N LEU A 30 -14.42 4.22 -6.98
CA LEU A 30 -14.19 2.97 -6.25
C LEU A 30 -14.45 1.70 -7.10
N ASP A 31 -15.13 1.85 -8.22
CA ASP A 31 -15.55 0.79 -9.15
C ASP A 31 -14.87 0.88 -10.53
N SER A 32 -13.86 1.74 -10.69
CA SER A 32 -13.14 1.94 -11.95
C SER A 32 -11.65 1.64 -11.76
N ILE A 33 -11.06 0.79 -12.62
CA ILE A 33 -9.66 0.35 -12.48
C ILE A 33 -8.90 0.21 -13.81
N GLU A 34 -9.61 0.14 -14.94
CA GLU A 34 -9.06 -0.27 -16.24
C GLU A 34 -7.92 0.63 -16.74
N GLU A 35 -7.98 1.94 -16.47
CA GLU A 35 -6.91 2.86 -16.90
C GLU A 35 -5.57 2.58 -16.22
N ASN A 36 -5.61 2.18 -14.94
CA ASN A 36 -4.42 1.76 -14.21
C ASN A 36 -4.02 0.32 -14.62
N ALA A 37 -5.03 -0.55 -14.74
CA ALA A 37 -4.82 -1.98 -14.87
C ALA A 37 -4.34 -2.44 -16.26
N LYS A 38 -4.53 -1.61 -17.29
CA LYS A 38 -4.04 -1.88 -18.65
C LYS A 38 -2.53 -2.18 -18.72
N TYR A 39 -1.74 -1.66 -17.78
CA TYR A 39 -0.30 -1.90 -17.72
C TYR A 39 0.08 -3.18 -16.98
N TRP A 40 -0.86 -3.86 -16.33
CA TRP A 40 -0.60 -5.09 -15.55
C TRP A 40 -0.86 -6.35 -16.37
N LEU A 41 -1.54 -6.23 -17.51
CA LEU A 41 -1.80 -7.34 -18.42
C LEU A 41 -0.51 -7.87 -19.03
N GLY A 42 -0.35 -9.19 -19.03
CA GLY A 42 0.82 -9.86 -19.61
C GLY A 42 2.06 -9.89 -18.73
N VAL A 43 2.01 -9.32 -17.52
CA VAL A 43 3.11 -9.39 -16.55
C VAL A 43 3.14 -10.78 -15.89
N ASP A 44 4.32 -11.38 -15.78
CA ASP A 44 4.52 -12.72 -15.20
C ASP A 44 4.38 -12.75 -13.67
N VAL A 45 4.82 -11.68 -13.00
CA VAL A 45 4.76 -11.53 -11.53
C VAL A 45 4.24 -10.15 -11.19
N LEU A 46 3.06 -10.09 -10.58
CA LEU A 46 2.46 -8.85 -10.10
C LEU A 46 2.53 -8.80 -8.58
N VAL A 47 3.24 -7.79 -8.05
CA VAL A 47 3.30 -7.48 -6.62
C VAL A 47 2.50 -6.21 -6.36
N PHE A 48 1.29 -6.38 -5.82
CA PHE A 48 0.41 -5.26 -5.46
C PHE A 48 0.64 -4.82 -4.02
N ASP A 49 0.48 -3.52 -3.78
CA ASP A 49 0.32 -2.97 -2.44
C ASP A 49 -0.61 -1.76 -2.48
N SER A 50 -1.39 -1.55 -1.41
CA SER A 50 -2.21 -0.36 -1.26
C SER A 50 -2.72 -0.27 0.18
N ALA A 51 -2.41 0.80 0.91
CA ALA A 51 -2.85 0.93 2.30
C ALA A 51 -2.86 2.38 2.84
N HIS A 52 -1.73 3.09 2.79
CA HIS A 52 -1.57 4.38 3.49
C HIS A 52 -2.55 5.45 3.00
N TRP A 53 -2.63 5.62 1.68
CA TRP A 53 -3.37 6.70 1.04
C TRP A 53 -4.87 6.65 1.34
N TRP A 54 -5.44 5.46 1.52
CA TRP A 54 -6.84 5.25 1.88
C TRP A 54 -7.26 5.90 3.20
N THR A 55 -6.31 6.22 4.07
CA THR A 55 -6.57 6.87 5.36
C THR A 55 -6.18 8.35 5.38
N HIS A 56 -5.74 8.90 4.25
CA HIS A 56 -5.47 10.31 4.16
C HIS A 56 -6.77 11.12 4.30
N SER A 57 -6.68 12.22 5.03
CA SER A 57 -7.82 13.10 5.31
C SER A 57 -7.36 14.55 5.42
N GLY A 58 -8.32 15.48 5.33
CA GLY A 58 -8.05 16.92 5.35
C GLY A 58 -7.08 17.31 4.22
N LYS A 59 -6.04 18.09 4.57
CA LYS A 59 -5.05 18.59 3.62
C LYS A 59 -4.21 17.52 2.92
N TRP A 60 -4.21 16.28 3.42
CA TRP A 60 -3.47 15.17 2.84
C TRP A 60 -4.31 14.30 1.90
N SER A 61 -5.62 14.55 1.83
CA SER A 61 -6.52 13.80 0.95
C SER A 61 -6.20 14.07 -0.52
N SER A 62 -6.02 13.00 -1.28
CA SER A 62 -5.81 13.07 -2.73
C SER A 62 -7.12 13.24 -3.52
N TRP A 63 -8.27 13.10 -2.85
CA TRP A 63 -9.59 13.23 -3.45
C TRP A 63 -10.50 14.13 -2.61
N ASP A 64 -11.53 14.66 -3.26
CA ASP A 64 -12.60 15.48 -2.66
C ASP A 64 -13.89 14.66 -2.52
N TYR A 65 -14.12 13.70 -3.42
CA TYR A 65 -15.32 12.85 -3.45
C TYR A 65 -14.98 11.40 -3.74
N PHE A 66 -15.84 10.49 -3.27
CA PHE A 66 -15.87 9.10 -3.73
C PHE A 66 -17.03 8.90 -4.70
N LYS A 67 -16.86 8.02 -5.69
CA LYS A 67 -17.89 7.67 -6.66
C LYS A 67 -18.00 6.15 -6.80
N GLU A 68 -19.24 5.66 -6.87
CA GLU A 68 -19.59 4.26 -7.16
C GLU A 68 -20.86 4.26 -8.02
N GLY A 69 -20.73 3.86 -9.28
CA GLY A 69 -21.75 4.03 -10.31
C GLY A 69 -22.21 5.49 -10.43
N ALA A 70 -23.51 5.71 -10.26
CA ALA A 70 -24.11 7.04 -10.26
C ALA A 70 -24.07 7.76 -8.89
N ARG A 71 -23.59 7.10 -7.82
CA ARG A 71 -23.59 7.67 -6.47
C ARG A 71 -22.30 8.42 -6.20
N LEU A 72 -22.43 9.64 -5.68
CA LEU A 72 -21.33 10.49 -5.24
C LEU A 72 -21.39 10.63 -3.71
N PHE A 73 -20.26 10.44 -3.04
CA PHE A 73 -20.14 10.56 -1.59
C PHE A 73 -19.12 11.64 -1.24
N THR A 74 -19.50 12.55 -0.34
CA THR A 74 -18.59 13.56 0.24
C THR A 74 -17.81 13.02 1.42
N ASN A 75 -18.32 11.98 2.08
CA ASN A 75 -17.67 11.31 3.18
C ASN A 75 -18.00 9.82 3.16
N LEU A 76 -17.00 9.00 3.37
CA LEU A 76 -17.13 7.55 3.46
C LEU A 76 -16.13 7.06 4.50
N ASN A 77 -16.51 6.04 5.28
CA ASN A 77 -15.56 5.42 6.20
C ASN A 77 -14.35 4.89 5.39
N PRO A 78 -13.10 5.24 5.75
CA PRO A 78 -11.91 4.82 5.02
C PRO A 78 -11.81 3.31 4.77
N MET A 79 -12.25 2.48 5.73
CA MET A 79 -12.19 1.02 5.58
C MET A 79 -13.28 0.51 4.62
N VAL A 80 -14.44 1.17 4.56
CA VAL A 80 -15.48 0.85 3.58
C VAL A 80 -15.03 1.27 2.17
N ALA A 81 -14.39 2.43 2.03
CA ALA A 81 -13.81 2.87 0.76
C ALA A 81 -12.71 1.89 0.30
N TYR A 82 -11.82 1.49 1.21
CA TYR A 82 -10.77 0.52 0.96
C TYR A 82 -11.31 -0.84 0.54
N GLU A 83 -12.33 -1.36 1.24
CA GLU A 83 -12.98 -2.63 0.88
C GLU A 83 -13.59 -2.56 -0.53
N LYS A 84 -14.28 -1.46 -0.87
CA LYS A 84 -14.86 -1.28 -2.21
C LYS A 84 -13.78 -1.27 -3.29
N GLY A 85 -12.72 -0.46 -3.11
CA GLY A 85 -11.62 -0.39 -4.08
C GLY A 85 -10.88 -1.71 -4.25
N LEU A 86 -10.57 -2.40 -3.14
CA LEU A 86 -9.95 -3.72 -3.20
C LEU A 86 -10.88 -4.77 -3.81
N THR A 87 -12.19 -4.69 -3.60
CA THR A 87 -13.15 -5.58 -4.26
C THR A 87 -13.13 -5.39 -5.77
N THR A 88 -12.99 -4.16 -6.25
CA THR A 88 -12.83 -3.85 -7.68
C THR A 88 -11.54 -4.43 -8.23
N TRP A 89 -10.41 -4.24 -7.53
CA TRP A 89 -9.14 -4.87 -7.89
C TRP A 89 -9.23 -6.41 -7.94
N ALA A 90 -9.82 -7.02 -6.92
CA ALA A 90 -9.98 -8.45 -6.81
C ALA A 90 -10.79 -9.03 -7.98
N LYS A 91 -11.91 -8.38 -8.32
CA LYS A 91 -12.72 -8.75 -9.49
C LYS A 91 -11.94 -8.63 -10.80
N TRP A 92 -11.15 -7.56 -10.95
CA TRP A 92 -10.33 -7.38 -12.13
C TRP A 92 -9.29 -8.50 -12.26
N VAL A 93 -8.60 -8.86 -11.17
CA VAL A 93 -7.64 -9.98 -11.14
C VAL A 93 -8.32 -11.29 -11.54
N ASP A 94 -9.45 -11.62 -10.90
CA ASP A 94 -10.21 -12.85 -11.16
C ASP A 94 -10.68 -12.97 -12.63
N LEU A 95 -11.01 -11.84 -13.27
CA LEU A 95 -11.55 -11.82 -14.64
C LEU A 95 -10.47 -11.78 -15.72
N ASN A 96 -9.29 -11.21 -15.44
CA ASN A 96 -8.33 -10.84 -16.48
C ASN A 96 -7.01 -11.61 -16.44
N LEU A 97 -6.68 -12.29 -15.33
CA LEU A 97 -5.41 -12.99 -15.19
C LEU A 97 -5.57 -14.51 -15.27
N ASP A 98 -4.56 -15.19 -15.82
CA ASP A 98 -4.47 -16.66 -15.83
C ASP A 98 -3.43 -17.12 -14.79
N PRO A 99 -3.82 -17.91 -13.76
CA PRO A 99 -2.90 -18.34 -12.70
C PRO A 99 -1.79 -19.28 -13.19
N ARG A 100 -1.90 -19.81 -14.42
CA ARG A 100 -0.82 -20.60 -15.05
C ARG A 100 0.26 -19.73 -15.69
N ARG A 101 -0.03 -18.44 -15.90
CA ARG A 101 0.87 -17.48 -16.56
C ARG A 101 1.37 -16.41 -15.60
N THR A 102 0.51 -15.93 -14.71
CA THR A 102 0.80 -14.81 -13.83
C THR A 102 0.75 -15.25 -12.37
N ARG A 103 1.78 -14.90 -11.59
CA ARG A 103 1.77 -15.01 -10.13
C ARG A 103 1.36 -13.67 -9.53
N VAL A 104 0.36 -13.68 -8.65
CA VAL A 104 -0.11 -12.47 -7.97
C VAL A 104 0.23 -12.54 -6.48
N ILE A 105 0.95 -11.54 -6.02
CA ILE A 105 1.35 -11.35 -4.63
C ILE A 105 0.76 -10.02 -4.17
N PHE A 106 0.15 -10.00 -2.98
CA PHE A 106 -0.26 -8.76 -2.34
C PHE A 106 0.59 -8.53 -1.10
N ARG A 107 1.38 -7.46 -1.09
CA ARG A 107 2.15 -7.04 0.09
C ARG A 107 1.22 -6.36 1.07
N SER A 108 1.25 -6.81 2.32
CA SER A 108 0.46 -6.23 3.40
C SER A 108 0.89 -4.81 3.78
N VAL A 109 0.22 -4.25 4.78
CA VAL A 109 0.40 -2.88 5.25
C VAL A 109 1.82 -2.63 5.75
N SER A 110 2.52 -1.67 5.14
CA SER A 110 3.73 -1.08 5.73
C SER A 110 3.35 -0.22 6.94
N PRO A 111 3.89 -0.44 8.14
CA PRO A 111 3.56 0.37 9.30
C PRO A 111 4.24 1.73 9.25
N ARG A 112 3.56 2.73 9.83
CA ARG A 112 4.17 4.01 10.19
C ARG A 112 4.70 3.93 11.61
N HIS A 113 5.60 4.82 12.00
CA HIS A 113 6.04 5.02 13.39
C HIS A 113 5.93 6.51 13.76
N ASN A 114 4.69 7.01 13.88
CA ASN A 114 4.40 8.39 14.26
C ASN A 114 3.85 8.49 15.70
N ARG A 115 3.70 9.70 16.23
CA ARG A 115 3.16 9.89 17.59
C ARG A 115 1.73 9.34 17.77
N GLU A 116 0.93 9.31 16.70
CA GLU A 116 -0.46 8.85 16.72
C GLU A 116 -0.57 7.34 17.00
N ASN A 117 0.44 6.56 16.63
CA ASN A 117 0.50 5.14 16.92
C ASN A 117 1.34 4.78 18.16
N GLY A 118 1.78 5.80 18.91
CA GLY A 118 2.53 5.66 20.16
C GLY A 118 4.04 5.53 20.00
N TRP A 119 4.56 5.47 18.77
CA TRP A 119 5.99 5.18 18.54
C TRP A 119 6.57 6.16 17.54
N GLN A 120 7.26 7.21 17.98
CA GLN A 120 7.93 8.14 17.07
C GLN A 120 9.27 7.54 16.57
N CYS A 121 9.52 7.56 15.25
CA CYS A 121 10.78 7.08 14.66
C CYS A 121 11.99 8.00 14.92
N TYR A 122 11.74 9.26 15.27
CA TYR A 122 12.81 10.23 15.53
C TYR A 122 13.76 9.77 16.64
N LYS A 123 15.07 9.86 16.36
CA LYS A 123 16.18 9.43 17.22
C LYS A 123 16.16 7.94 17.60
N GLN A 124 15.36 7.11 16.92
CA GLN A 124 15.40 5.66 17.12
C GLN A 124 16.53 5.06 16.28
N LYS A 125 17.35 4.23 16.91
CA LYS A 125 18.52 3.57 16.28
C LYS A 125 18.49 2.06 16.43
N GLU A 126 17.50 1.53 17.14
CA GLU A 126 17.36 0.13 17.45
C GLU A 126 15.91 -0.32 17.21
N PRO A 127 15.71 -1.57 16.75
CA PRO A 127 14.39 -2.14 16.61
C PRO A 127 13.72 -2.29 17.98
N LEU A 128 12.39 -2.41 17.96
CA LEU A 128 11.62 -2.79 19.13
C LEU A 128 11.93 -4.23 19.52
N VAL A 129 12.01 -4.48 20.83
CA VAL A 129 12.14 -5.83 21.38
C VAL A 129 10.84 -6.59 21.14
N PHE A 130 10.93 -7.78 20.55
CA PHE A 130 9.77 -8.61 20.23
C PHE A 130 8.99 -9.07 21.48
N LEU A 131 9.69 -9.33 22.59
CA LEU A 131 9.08 -9.82 23.83
C LEU A 131 8.10 -8.79 24.40
N GLY A 132 6.81 -9.14 24.40
CA GLY A 132 5.72 -8.29 24.88
C GLY A 132 5.21 -7.26 23.87
N TYR A 133 5.79 -7.20 22.66
CA TYR A 133 5.30 -6.33 21.60
C TYR A 133 4.23 -7.05 20.77
N SER A 134 2.98 -6.62 20.92
CA SER A 134 1.87 -7.02 20.05
C SER A 134 1.51 -5.85 19.14
N PRO A 135 1.99 -5.84 17.87
CA PRO A 135 1.65 -4.75 16.96
C PRO A 135 0.14 -4.72 16.74
N ARG A 136 -0.45 -3.52 16.80
CA ARG A 136 -1.86 -3.34 16.47
C ARG A 136 -2.08 -3.78 15.02
N VAL A 137 -2.98 -4.72 14.81
CA VAL A 137 -3.41 -5.14 13.47
C VAL A 137 -4.11 -3.96 12.78
N PRO A 138 -3.59 -3.44 11.65
CA PRO A 138 -4.25 -2.36 10.93
C PRO A 138 -5.58 -2.82 10.33
N GLY A 139 -6.59 -1.95 10.31
CA GLY A 139 -7.90 -2.25 9.73
C GLY A 139 -7.79 -2.68 8.26
N GLN A 140 -6.87 -2.08 7.51
CA GLN A 140 -6.58 -2.44 6.12
C GLN A 140 -6.14 -3.90 5.99
N LEU A 141 -5.33 -4.42 6.92
CA LEU A 141 -4.91 -5.83 6.86
C LEU A 141 -6.09 -6.78 7.06
N VAL A 142 -7.04 -6.41 7.94
CA VAL A 142 -8.27 -7.19 8.14
C VAL A 142 -9.10 -7.20 6.86
N VAL A 143 -9.37 -6.01 6.28
CA VAL A 143 -10.13 -5.88 5.03
C VAL A 143 -9.46 -6.64 3.89
N LEU A 144 -8.14 -6.49 3.72
CA LEU A 144 -7.37 -7.20 2.70
C LEU A 144 -7.55 -8.72 2.83
N ARG A 145 -7.38 -9.28 4.03
CA ARG A 145 -7.58 -10.72 4.27
C ARG A 145 -8.99 -11.18 3.91
N GLU A 146 -10.01 -10.38 4.22
CA GLU A 146 -11.40 -10.71 3.87
C GLU A 146 -11.68 -10.61 2.36
N VAL A 147 -11.05 -9.69 1.65
CA VAL A 147 -11.15 -9.61 0.18
C VAL A 147 -10.44 -10.81 -0.46
N LEU A 148 -9.21 -11.12 -0.05
CA LEU A 148 -8.45 -12.25 -0.60
C LEU A 148 -9.17 -13.60 -0.41
N LYS A 149 -9.86 -13.82 0.72
CA LYS A 149 -10.67 -15.03 0.96
C LYS A 149 -11.82 -15.21 -0.02
N LYS A 150 -12.31 -14.11 -0.63
CA LYS A 150 -13.44 -14.12 -1.57
C LYS A 150 -12.99 -14.27 -3.03
N MET A 151 -11.68 -14.23 -3.29
CA MET A 151 -11.12 -14.34 -4.63
C MET A 151 -11.12 -15.79 -5.12
N SER A 152 -11.33 -15.95 -6.42
CA SER A 152 -11.14 -17.23 -7.10
C SER A 152 -9.71 -17.40 -7.61
N PHE A 153 -9.02 -16.30 -7.96
CA PHE A 153 -7.63 -16.30 -8.33
C PHE A 153 -6.74 -16.52 -7.09
N PRO A 154 -5.75 -17.43 -7.15
CA PRO A 154 -4.82 -17.65 -6.03
C PRO A 154 -3.88 -16.47 -5.86
N VAL A 155 -4.05 -15.70 -4.80
CA VAL A 155 -3.16 -14.60 -4.42
C VAL A 155 -2.36 -14.96 -3.18
N TYR A 156 -1.04 -14.76 -3.24
CA TYR A 156 -0.21 -14.91 -2.06
C TYR A 156 -0.18 -13.62 -1.24
N LEU A 157 -0.59 -13.69 0.03
CA LEU A 157 -0.44 -12.57 0.96
C LEU A 157 0.99 -12.56 1.54
N MET A 158 1.80 -11.60 1.09
CA MET A 158 3.12 -11.35 1.68
C MET A 158 2.94 -10.44 2.90
N ASP A 159 2.74 -11.05 4.08
CA ASP A 159 2.48 -10.32 5.33
C ASP A 159 3.77 -9.80 5.96
N VAL A 160 4.14 -8.57 5.60
CA VAL A 160 5.30 -7.85 6.12
C VAL A 160 4.98 -7.01 7.37
N THR A 161 3.71 -6.96 7.78
CA THR A 161 3.19 -5.95 8.72
C THR A 161 3.88 -6.04 10.08
N SER A 162 3.87 -7.22 10.70
CA SER A 162 4.36 -7.40 12.07
C SER A 162 5.87 -7.31 12.16
N MET A 163 6.61 -7.86 11.19
CA MET A 163 8.08 -7.75 11.18
C MET A 163 8.53 -6.29 10.98
N SER A 164 7.83 -5.55 10.13
CA SER A 164 8.15 -4.14 9.87
C SER A 164 7.76 -3.24 11.03
N ALA A 165 6.75 -3.62 11.83
CA ALA A 165 6.32 -2.87 13.00
C ALA A 165 7.36 -2.90 14.14
N LEU A 166 8.31 -3.83 14.09
CA LEU A 166 9.46 -3.84 14.99
C LEU A 166 10.52 -2.81 14.59
N ARG A 167 10.47 -2.28 13.37
CA ARG A 167 11.59 -1.58 12.74
C ARG A 167 11.46 -0.06 12.78
N ARG A 168 11.06 0.53 13.90
CA ARG A 168 10.99 2.00 14.04
C ARG A 168 12.30 2.74 13.73
N ASP A 169 13.42 2.03 13.80
CA ASP A 169 14.78 2.45 13.47
C ASP A 169 15.06 2.56 11.96
N GLY A 170 14.24 1.91 11.12
CA GLY A 170 14.48 1.81 9.68
C GLY A 170 13.98 2.99 8.85
N HIS A 171 13.36 4.01 9.47
CA HIS A 171 12.80 5.16 8.78
C HIS A 171 13.85 6.26 8.51
N PRO A 172 13.76 7.02 7.41
CA PRO A 172 14.62 8.18 7.15
C PRO A 172 14.52 9.25 8.24
N SER A 173 13.38 9.35 8.93
CA SER A 173 13.15 10.35 9.96
C SER A 173 13.39 11.77 9.40
N ILE A 174 14.44 12.47 9.82
CA ILE A 174 14.73 13.84 9.36
C ILE A 174 15.56 13.87 8.07
N TYR A 175 15.99 12.71 7.57
CA TYR A 175 16.91 12.56 6.44
C TYR A 175 16.19 12.25 5.11
N ALA A 176 14.88 12.46 5.03
CA ALA A 176 14.08 12.11 3.84
C ALA A 176 14.26 13.08 2.65
N GLU A 177 14.62 14.34 2.90
CA GLU A 177 14.93 15.34 1.86
C GLU A 177 16.29 15.96 2.14
N GLU A 178 17.16 16.03 1.13
CA GLU A 178 18.41 16.80 1.20
C GLU A 178 18.11 18.28 1.46
N GLY A 179 18.80 18.90 2.42
CA GLY A 179 18.81 20.35 2.61
C GLY A 179 17.77 20.94 3.58
N ARG A 180 17.06 20.12 4.37
CA ARG A 180 16.30 20.63 5.54
C ARG A 180 17.05 20.35 6.83
N ASP A 181 17.95 21.26 7.20
CA ASP A 181 18.28 21.50 8.61
C ASP A 181 17.00 21.97 9.31
N ARG A 182 16.19 21.02 9.77
CA ARG A 182 15.02 21.30 10.60
C ARG A 182 15.21 20.60 11.93
N GLU A 183 15.79 21.34 12.87
CA GLU A 183 15.41 21.19 14.27
C GLU A 183 13.89 21.46 14.37
N GLY A 184 13.07 20.40 14.25
CA GLY A 184 11.61 20.48 14.26
C GLY A 184 10.92 19.14 13.97
N PRO A 185 9.63 18.96 14.32
CA PRO A 185 8.96 17.65 14.46
C PRO A 185 8.55 16.96 13.14
N ALA A 186 9.03 17.41 11.99
CA ALA A 186 8.68 16.84 10.68
C ALA A 186 9.59 15.65 10.35
N SER A 187 9.42 14.53 11.05
CA SER A 187 10.10 13.27 10.75
C SER A 187 9.25 12.44 9.78
N ASP A 188 9.85 12.00 8.67
CA ASP A 188 9.29 10.95 7.83
C ASP A 188 9.41 9.61 8.56
N CYS A 189 8.28 9.17 9.10
CA CYS A 189 8.14 7.87 9.74
C CYS A 189 7.18 6.96 8.95
N SER A 190 7.10 7.14 7.62
CA SER A 190 6.25 6.32 6.74
C SER A 190 7.06 5.61 5.66
N HIS A 191 8.10 6.26 5.11
CA HIS A 191 9.03 5.66 4.14
C HIS A 191 10.20 4.98 4.84
N TRP A 192 11.00 4.22 4.09
CA TRP A 192 12.10 3.42 4.64
C TRP A 192 13.44 3.84 4.05
N CYS A 193 14.50 3.81 4.85
CA CYS A 193 15.87 3.91 4.34
C CYS A 193 16.18 2.72 3.42
N LEU A 194 17.06 2.96 2.44
CA LEU A 194 17.70 1.92 1.63
C LEU A 194 19.23 2.05 1.79
N PRO A 195 19.97 0.96 2.03
CA PRO A 195 19.48 -0.39 2.36
C PRO A 195 18.71 -0.42 3.69
N GLY A 196 17.78 -1.36 3.87
CA GLY A 196 16.93 -1.43 5.05
C GLY A 196 15.80 -2.45 5.00
N VAL A 197 14.67 -2.10 5.62
CA VAL A 197 13.50 -2.98 5.75
C VAL A 197 12.95 -3.48 4.41
N PRO A 198 12.90 -2.67 3.33
CA PRO A 198 12.46 -3.15 2.02
C PRO A 198 13.34 -4.26 1.44
N ASP A 199 14.62 -4.34 1.80
CA ASP A 199 15.49 -5.43 1.33
C ASP A 199 15.02 -6.77 1.90
N ALA A 200 14.61 -6.81 3.17
CA ALA A 200 14.03 -8.01 3.77
C ALA A 200 12.68 -8.39 3.12
N TRP A 201 11.89 -7.42 2.66
CA TRP A 201 10.70 -7.71 1.87
C TRP A 201 11.04 -8.33 0.52
N ASN A 202 12.13 -7.88 -0.11
CA ASN A 202 12.61 -8.44 -1.37
C ASN A 202 13.18 -9.85 -1.19
N GLU A 203 13.84 -10.15 -0.07
CA GLU A 203 14.25 -11.52 0.28
C GLU A 203 13.03 -12.45 0.46
N MET A 204 11.97 -11.95 1.10
CA MET A 204 10.69 -12.69 1.18
C MET A 204 10.09 -12.91 -0.21
N LEU A 205 10.05 -11.86 -1.05
CA LEU A 205 9.58 -11.98 -2.42
C LEU A 205 10.38 -13.01 -3.21
N TYR A 206 11.71 -12.98 -3.12
CA TYR A 206 12.60 -13.94 -3.78
C TYR A 206 12.28 -15.38 -3.39
N ALA A 207 12.00 -15.65 -2.11
CA ALA A 207 11.59 -16.98 -1.64
C ALA A 207 10.19 -17.42 -2.13
N LEU A 208 9.37 -16.48 -2.61
CA LEU A 208 8.02 -16.74 -3.15
C LEU A 208 7.99 -16.91 -4.66
N LEU A 209 9.09 -16.65 -5.38
CA LEU A 209 9.22 -16.82 -6.83
C LEU A 209 9.71 -18.23 -7.16
#